data_AF-A0A1G7S6Z3-F1
#
_entry.id   AF-A0A1G7S6Z3-F1
#
_cell.length_a   1.000
_cell.length_b   1.000
_cell.length_c   1.000
_cell.angle_alpha   90.00
_cell.angle_beta   90.00
_cell.angle_gamma   90.00
#
_symmetry.space_group_name_H-M   'P 1'
#
loop_
_entity.id
_entity.type
_entity.pdbx_description
1 polymer ?
#
loop_
_entity_poly.entity_id
_entity_poly.type
_entity_poly.pdbx_seq_one_letter_code
_entity_poly.pdbx_strand_id
1 'polypeptide(L)'
;MRSEVIKLFIDSNKLKENLKFDYKHGKFNDGKLKDLMNFLGSKGFHFERNSPINEYIIDKFVDFLDENKLHFVRDGERQSIFPEYYILPYKEFKNLYRTDKEHLWI
;
A
#
# COMPACT_ATOMS: atom_id res chain seq x y z
N MET A 1 12.03 19.72 24.53
CA MET A 1 11.79 18.31 24.15
C MET A 1 12.08 18.16 22.67
N ARG A 2 13.04 17.31 22.30
CA ARG A 2 13.29 16.96 20.90
C ARG A 2 12.11 16.10 20.45
N SER A 3 11.35 16.57 19.48
CA SER A 3 10.30 15.78 18.85
C SER A 3 11.00 14.65 18.10
N GLU A 4 10.86 13.41 18.57
CA GLU A 4 11.24 12.24 17.81
C GLU A 4 10.44 12.25 16.51
N VAL A 5 11.13 12.51 15.41
CA VAL A 5 10.59 12.31 14.07
C VAL A 5 10.51 10.81 13.89
N ILE A 6 9.39 10.23 14.26
CA ILE A 6 9.10 8.84 13.91
C ILE A 6 8.99 8.80 12.38
N LYS A 7 10.03 8.29 11.72
CA LYS A 7 10.02 7.93 10.31
C LYS A 7 9.17 6.66 10.16
N LEU A 8 7.85 6.80 10.14
CA LEU A 8 6.92 5.73 9.78
C LEU A 8 6.66 5.80 8.28
N PHE A 9 7.62 5.28 7.54
CA PHE A 9 7.44 4.73 6.20
C PHE A 9 7.59 3.23 6.42
N ILE A 10 6.62 2.37 6.07
CA ILE A 10 6.98 0.97 5.89
C ILE A 10 8.10 0.96 4.88
N ASP A 11 9.21 0.35 5.28
CA ASP A 11 10.30 0.02 4.37
C ASP A 11 9.70 -0.80 3.22
N SER A 12 10.01 -0.44 1.99
CA SER A 12 9.52 -1.10 0.78
C SER A 12 9.69 -2.62 0.81
N ASN A 13 10.78 -3.12 1.41
CA ASN A 13 10.98 -4.55 1.59
C ASN A 13 9.95 -5.14 2.55
N LYS A 14 9.61 -4.41 3.62
CA LYS A 14 8.58 -4.84 4.56
C LYS A 14 7.19 -4.79 3.95
N LEU A 15 6.90 -3.82 3.06
CA LEU A 15 5.65 -3.81 2.28
C LEU A 15 5.56 -5.02 1.36
N LYS A 16 6.64 -5.31 0.62
CA LYS A 16 6.74 -6.50 -0.24
C LYS A 16 6.48 -7.78 0.56
N GLU A 17 7.14 -7.96 1.70
CA GLU A 17 6.91 -9.11 2.59
C GLU A 17 5.44 -9.25 2.98
N ASN A 18 4.82 -8.16 3.44
CA ASN A 18 3.43 -8.16 3.90
C ASN A 18 2.43 -8.44 2.77
N LEU A 19 2.60 -7.83 1.60
CA LEU A 19 1.73 -8.06 0.46
C LEU A 19 1.90 -9.46 -0.12
N LYS A 20 3.11 -10.01 -0.14
CA LYS A 20 3.36 -11.42 -0.51
C LYS A 20 2.70 -12.38 0.48
N PHE A 21 2.76 -12.07 1.77
CA PHE A 21 2.07 -12.85 2.80
C PHE A 21 0.55 -12.81 2.57
N ASP A 22 -0.03 -11.63 2.40
CA ASP A 22 -1.47 -11.46 2.14
C ASP A 22 -1.90 -12.16 0.84
N TYR A 23 -1.07 -12.11 -0.21
CA TYR A 23 -1.31 -12.81 -1.47
C TYR A 23 -1.38 -14.33 -1.30
N LYS A 24 -0.43 -14.93 -0.56
CA LYS A 24 -0.43 -16.37 -0.26
C LYS A 24 -1.67 -16.83 0.52
N HIS A 25 -2.31 -15.92 1.24
CA HIS A 25 -3.51 -16.18 2.03
C HIS A 25 -4.80 -15.67 1.37
N GLY A 26 -4.74 -15.27 0.09
CA GLY A 26 -5.90 -14.82 -0.69
C GLY A 26 -6.46 -13.43 -0.31
N LYS A 27 -5.80 -12.71 0.61
CA LYS A 27 -6.22 -11.37 1.07
C LYS A 27 -5.88 -10.26 0.07
N PHE A 28 -4.74 -10.40 -0.62
CA PHE A 28 -4.35 -9.52 -1.73
C PHE A 28 -4.40 -10.31 -3.04
N ASN A 29 -5.24 -9.90 -3.99
CA ASN A 29 -5.51 -10.65 -5.21
C ASN A 29 -5.65 -9.73 -6.44
N ASP A 30 -5.88 -10.33 -7.61
CA ASP A 30 -5.96 -9.61 -8.88
C ASP A 30 -7.03 -8.51 -8.88
N GLY A 31 -8.16 -8.74 -8.18
CA GLY A 31 -9.23 -7.77 -8.02
C GLY A 31 -8.76 -6.55 -7.22
N LYS A 32 -8.19 -6.78 -6.04
CA LYS A 32 -7.64 -5.70 -5.19
C LYS A 32 -6.56 -4.90 -5.92
N LEU A 33 -5.64 -5.56 -6.61
CA LEU A 33 -4.62 -4.86 -7.40
C LEU A 33 -5.23 -4.04 -8.53
N LYS A 34 -6.24 -4.57 -9.23
CA LYS A 34 -6.94 -3.83 -10.30
C LYS A 34 -7.63 -2.59 -9.76
N ASP A 35 -8.28 -2.67 -8.60
CA ASP A 35 -8.93 -1.52 -7.97
C ASP A 35 -7.91 -0.42 -7.62
N LEU A 36 -6.77 -0.81 -7.06
CA LEU A 36 -5.65 0.10 -6.79
C LEU A 36 -5.08 0.74 -8.07
N MET A 37 -4.91 -0.04 -9.14
CA MET A 37 -4.47 0.46 -10.44
C MET A 37 -5.46 1.45 -11.06
N ASN A 38 -6.77 1.19 -10.96
CA ASN A 38 -7.81 2.10 -11.45
C ASN A 38 -7.77 3.43 -10.68
N PHE A 39 -7.60 3.36 -9.35
CA PHE A 39 -7.43 4.55 -8.52
C PHE A 39 -6.18 5.34 -8.94
N LEU A 40 -5.04 4.68 -9.11
CA LEU A 40 -3.80 5.30 -9.59
C LEU A 40 -4.00 6.00 -10.94
N GLY A 41 -4.69 5.33 -11.88
CA GLY A 41 -5.01 5.87 -13.20
C GLY A 41 -5.83 7.17 -13.10
N SER A 42 -6.81 7.21 -12.20
CA SER A 42 -7.61 8.43 -11.95
C SER A 42 -6.79 9.62 -11.41
N LYS A 43 -5.61 9.33 -10.83
CA LYS A 43 -4.66 10.31 -10.30
C LYS A 43 -3.50 10.60 -11.26
N GLY A 44 -3.51 10.01 -12.47
CA GLY A 44 -2.49 10.20 -13.51
C GLY A 44 -1.32 9.20 -13.45
N PHE A 45 -1.35 8.23 -12.53
CA PHE A 45 -0.31 7.21 -12.38
C PHE A 45 -0.70 5.92 -13.11
N HIS A 46 0.18 5.42 -13.97
CA HIS A 46 -0.09 4.24 -14.79
C HIS A 46 0.90 3.14 -14.47
N PHE A 47 0.41 2.08 -13.82
CA PHE A 47 1.16 0.85 -13.60
C PHE A 47 0.77 -0.18 -14.66
N GLU A 48 1.72 -0.62 -15.47
CA GLU A 48 1.49 -1.62 -16.52
C GLU A 48 1.81 -3.03 -16.02
N ARG A 49 0.95 -4.00 -16.37
CA ARG A 49 1.24 -5.42 -16.14
C ARG A 49 0.71 -6.28 -17.29
N ASN A 50 1.50 -7.29 -17.65
CA ASN A 50 1.19 -8.23 -18.73
C ASN A 50 0.85 -9.63 -18.21
N SER A 51 0.65 -9.78 -16.90
CA SER A 51 0.41 -11.07 -16.26
C SER A 51 -0.53 -10.92 -15.07
N PRO A 52 -1.24 -12.00 -14.70
CA PRO A 52 -1.96 -12.11 -13.42
C PRO A 52 -1.05 -11.76 -12.23
N ILE A 53 -1.65 -11.41 -11.10
CA ILE A 53 -0.88 -11.10 -9.90
C ILE A 53 -0.06 -12.31 -9.45
N ASN A 54 1.18 -12.06 -9.07
CA ASN A 54 2.09 -13.02 -8.44
C ASN A 54 3.12 -12.23 -7.62
N GLU A 55 4.04 -12.92 -6.93
CA GLU A 55 5.04 -12.24 -6.10
C GLU A 55 5.92 -11.25 -6.88
N TYR A 56 6.23 -11.54 -8.14
CA TYR A 56 7.02 -10.64 -8.99
C TYR A 56 6.25 -9.38 -9.37
N ILE A 57 4.95 -9.49 -9.66
CA ILE A 57 4.09 -8.33 -9.90
C ILE A 57 3.93 -7.50 -8.62
N ILE A 58 3.86 -8.13 -7.44
CA ILE A 58 3.84 -7.44 -6.15
C ILE A 58 5.12 -6.62 -5.96
N ASP A 59 6.29 -7.21 -6.24
CA ASP A 59 7.56 -6.48 -6.13
C ASP A 59 7.59 -5.25 -7.04
N LYS A 60 7.24 -5.43 -8.32
CA LYS A 60 7.14 -4.33 -9.29
C LYS A 60 6.16 -3.25 -8.87
N PHE A 61 5.03 -3.66 -8.32
CA PHE A 61 4.01 -2.73 -7.87
C PHE A 61 4.51 -1.88 -6.70
N VAL A 62 5.20 -2.48 -5.73
CA VAL A 62 5.80 -1.72 -4.62
C VAL A 62 6.91 -0.80 -5.12
N ASP A 63 7.79 -1.28 -6.00
CA ASP A 63 8.85 -0.44 -6.60
C ASP A 63 8.26 0.78 -7.32
N PHE A 64 7.16 0.58 -8.06
CA PHE A 64 6.42 1.66 -8.70
C PHE A 64 5.90 2.71 -7.70
N LEU A 65 5.37 2.27 -6.55
CA LEU A 65 4.89 3.19 -5.52
C LEU A 65 6.03 4.04 -4.96
N ASP A 66 7.19 3.44 -4.73
CA ASP A 66 8.38 4.14 -4.20
C ASP A 66 8.93 5.17 -5.20
N GLU A 67 9.09 4.78 -6.46
CA GLU A 67 9.54 5.67 -7.54
C GLU A 67 8.65 6.90 -7.66
N ASN A 68 7.34 6.72 -7.45
CA ASN A 68 6.34 7.77 -7.50
C ASN A 68 6.07 8.45 -6.14
N LYS A 69 6.80 8.08 -5.09
CA LYS A 69 6.65 8.61 -3.71
C LYS A 69 5.21 8.54 -3.20
N LEU A 70 4.54 7.42 -3.48
CA LEU A 70 3.17 7.13 -3.10
C LEU A 70 3.15 6.33 -1.79
N HIS A 71 2.11 6.57 -0.97
CA HIS A 71 1.97 5.88 0.31
C HIS A 71 0.93 4.79 0.22
N PHE A 72 1.35 3.56 0.50
CA PHE A 72 0.45 2.44 0.64
C PHE A 72 -0.12 2.41 2.06
N VAL A 73 -1.41 2.16 2.17
CA VAL A 73 -2.11 2.04 3.45
C VAL A 73 -2.94 0.77 3.41
N ARG A 74 -2.83 -0.04 4.46
CA ARG A 74 -3.74 -1.15 4.71
C ARG A 74 -4.62 -0.78 5.88
N ASP A 75 -5.92 -0.77 5.64
CA ASP A 75 -6.95 -0.57 6.66
C ASP A 75 -7.58 -1.91 7.02
N GLY A 76 -7.79 -2.12 8.30
CA GLY A 76 -8.26 -3.36 8.87
C GLY A 76 -7.49 -3.73 10.11
N GLU A 77 -8.23 -4.08 11.16
CA GLU A 77 -7.66 -4.68 12.36
C GLU A 77 -6.78 -5.87 11.99
N ARG A 78 -5.73 -6.15 12.79
CA ARG A 78 -4.76 -7.25 12.61
C ARG A 78 -5.35 -8.61 12.22
N GLN A 79 -6.65 -8.82 12.43
CA GLN A 79 -7.39 -10.07 12.22
C GLN A 79 -8.46 -10.00 11.12
N SER A 80 -8.58 -8.90 10.37
CA SER A 80 -9.57 -8.85 9.28
C SER A 80 -9.28 -9.93 8.23
N ILE A 81 -10.34 -10.67 7.90
CA ILE A 81 -10.31 -11.70 6.85
C ILE A 81 -10.11 -11.02 5.48
N PHE A 82 -10.65 -9.81 5.31
CA PHE A 82 -10.58 -9.01 4.08
C PHE A 82 -10.11 -7.60 4.41
N PRO A 83 -8.78 -7.36 4.43
CA PRO A 83 -8.24 -6.01 4.60
C PRO A 83 -8.58 -5.13 3.38
N GLU A 84 -8.75 -3.83 3.64
CA GLU A 84 -8.87 -2.82 2.60
C GLU A 84 -7.51 -2.16 2.35
N TYR A 85 -7.28 -1.74 1.10
CA TYR A 85 -6.00 -1.19 0.67
C TYR A 85 -6.23 0.14 -0.03
N TYR A 86 -5.41 1.12 0.30
CA TYR A 86 -5.47 2.47 -0.24
C TYR A 86 -4.09 2.94 -0.66
N ILE A 87 -4.05 3.86 -1.61
CA ILE A 87 -2.84 4.58 -1.99
C ILE A 87 -3.12 6.06 -1.83
N LEU A 88 -2.23 6.77 -1.16
CA LEU A 88 -2.41 8.19 -0.87
C LEU A 88 -1.17 8.97 -1.35
N PRO A 89 -1.38 10.13 -2.01
CA PRO A 89 -0.33 11.13 -2.12
C PRO A 89 0.11 11.60 -0.73
N TYR A 90 1.39 11.99 -0.57
CA TYR A 90 1.96 12.40 0.73
C TYR A 90 1.11 13.44 1.49
N LYS A 91 0.52 14.41 0.78
CA LYS A 91 -0.34 15.43 1.40
C LYS A 91 -1.60 14.84 2.03
N GLU A 92 -2.26 13.89 1.36
CA GLU A 92 -3.47 13.22 1.85
C GLU A 92 -3.12 12.26 3.00
N PHE A 93 -2.05 11.48 2.82
CA PHE A 93 -1.50 10.59 3.85
C PHE A 93 -1.20 11.33 5.16
N LYS A 94 -0.52 12.48 5.08
CA LYS A 94 -0.16 13.28 6.27
C LYS A 94 -1.39 13.82 7.01
N ASN A 95 -2.48 14.12 6.31
CA ASN A 95 -3.74 14.55 6.93
C ASN A 95 -4.46 13.39 7.60
N LEU A 96 -4.54 12.24 6.93
CA LEU A 96 -5.17 11.04 7.48
C LEU A 96 -4.43 10.54 8.73
N TYR A 97 -3.10 10.43 8.66
CA TYR A 97 -2.26 10.02 9.79
C TYR A 97 -2.37 10.96 11.00
N ARG A 98 -2.56 12.27 10.81
CA ARG A 98 -2.76 13.18 11.94
C ARG A 98 -4.05 12.88 12.70
N THR A 99 -5.04 12.33 12.01
CA THR A 99 -6.41 12.15 12.52
C THR A 99 -6.63 10.75 13.05
N ASP A 100 -6.00 9.72 12.47
CA ASP A 100 -6.36 8.31 12.68
C ASP A 100 -5.15 7.39 12.93
N LYS A 101 -4.29 7.78 13.89
CA LYS A 101 -3.00 7.11 14.15
C LYS A 101 -3.09 5.64 14.57
N GLU A 102 -4.23 5.21 15.10
CA GLU A 102 -4.38 3.88 15.73
C GLU A 102 -4.74 2.76 14.74
N HIS A 103 -5.34 3.11 13.59
CA HIS A 103 -5.92 2.13 12.65
C HIS A 103 -5.10 1.92 11.38
N LEU A 104 -4.07 2.75 11.15
CA LEU A 104 -3.28 2.68 9.92
C LEU A 104 -2.05 1.79 10.13
N TRP A 105 -2.06 0.63 9.49
CA TRP A 105 -0.83 -0.12 9.23
C TRP A 105 -0.15 0.53 8.04
N ILE A 106 0.64 1.55 8.36
CA ILE A 106 1.56 2.22 7.44
C ILE A 106 2.75 1.35 7.27
#